data_AF-A0A2P1UL18-F1
#
_entry.id   AF-A0A2P1UL18-F1
#
_cell.length_a   1.000
_cell.length_b   1.000
_cell.length_c   1.000
_cell.angle_alpha   90.00
_cell.angle_beta   90.00
_cell.angle_gamma   90.00
#
_symmetry.space_group_name_H-M   'P 1'
#
loop_
_entity.id
_entity.type
_entity.pdbx_description
1 polymer ?
#
loop_
_entity_poly.entity_id
_entity_poly.type
_entity_poly.pdbx_seq_one_letter_code
_entity_poly.pdbx_strand_id
1 'polypeptide(L)'
;MTPTTTKTLYDTDFALWIDETVDRLKAGDFAAIDLDNLIEEVESLGISQRKSVHSFLVRLLEHLLKRCYVALPDCYRGWEVEIRNFRNELKKEFKYSPSLKSFLVEIFGESYGEALESVREDYPDTSFPDVCPFAKDLDTLLTEKFWPERK
;
A
#
# COMPACT_ATOMS: atom_id res chain seq x y z
N MET A 1 -3.55 42.53 11.24
CA MET A 1 -3.91 41.62 12.35
C MET A 1 -3.71 40.21 11.84
N THR A 2 -2.64 39.55 12.28
CA THR A 2 -2.41 38.12 12.03
C THR A 2 -3.32 37.33 12.98
N PRO A 3 -4.10 36.35 12.50
CA PRO A 3 -4.87 35.49 13.40
C PRO A 3 -3.87 34.63 14.19
N THR A 4 -3.91 34.75 15.52
CA THR A 4 -3.19 33.85 16.41
C THR A 4 -3.94 32.53 16.40
N THR A 5 -3.46 31.54 15.66
CA THR A 5 -3.98 30.17 15.73
C THR A 5 -3.62 29.61 17.11
N THR A 6 -4.61 29.52 18.00
CA THR A 6 -4.46 28.78 19.26
C THR A 6 -4.22 27.33 18.90
N LYS A 7 -3.04 26.80 19.23
CA LYS A 7 -2.74 25.38 19.02
C LYS A 7 -3.71 24.53 19.83
N THR A 8 -4.37 23.60 19.16
CA THR A 8 -5.33 22.66 19.75
C THR A 8 -4.58 21.46 20.36
N LEU A 9 -5.28 20.64 21.16
CA LEU A 9 -4.70 19.40 21.68
C LEU A 9 -4.26 18.47 20.54
N TYR A 10 -5.01 18.45 19.43
CA TYR A 10 -4.66 17.76 18.19
C TYR A 10 -3.27 18.17 17.67
N ASP A 11 -2.96 19.48 17.67
CA ASP A 11 -1.67 20.00 17.18
C ASP A 11 -0.49 19.72 18.13
N THR A 12 -0.75 19.57 19.43
CA THR A 12 0.30 19.53 20.46
C THR A 12 0.56 18.15 21.03
N ASP A 13 -0.46 17.29 21.11
CA ASP A 13 -0.39 15.93 21.63
C ASP A 13 -1.49 15.07 20.98
N PHE A 14 -1.20 14.59 19.78
CA PHE A 14 -2.12 13.78 18.98
C PHE A 14 -2.56 12.50 19.71
N ALA A 15 -1.66 11.86 20.46
CA ALA A 15 -1.98 10.63 21.18
C ALA A 15 -3.01 10.90 22.29
N LEU A 16 -2.80 11.95 23.08
CA LEU A 16 -3.75 12.36 24.09
C LEU A 16 -5.09 12.83 23.48
N TRP A 17 -5.04 13.51 22.32
CA TRP A 17 -6.25 13.91 21.59
C TRP A 17 -7.09 12.69 21.15
N ILE A 18 -6.45 11.62 20.66
CA ILE A 18 -7.14 10.36 20.32
C ILE A 18 -7.81 9.76 21.55
N ASP A 19 -7.07 9.63 22.66
CA ASP A 19 -7.59 9.02 23.90
C ASP A 19 -8.80 9.82 24.43
N GLU A 20 -8.71 11.14 24.50
CA GLU A 20 -9.82 12.01 24.91
C GLU A 20 -11.02 11.92 23.95
N THR A 21 -10.77 11.91 22.64
CA THR A 21 -11.84 11.81 21.64
C THR A 21 -12.59 10.48 21.77
N VAL A 22 -11.87 9.37 21.98
CA VAL A 22 -12.47 8.05 22.23
C VAL A 22 -13.29 8.04 23.51
N ASP A 23 -12.81 8.63 24.59
CA ASP A 23 -13.54 8.67 25.87
C ASP A 23 -14.81 9.52 25.77
N ARG A 24 -14.76 10.66 25.07
CA ARG A 24 -15.94 11.50 24.79
C ARG A 24 -16.97 10.77 23.93
N LEU A 25 -16.53 10.05 22.89
CA LEU A 25 -17.41 9.22 22.06
C LEU A 25 -18.10 8.13 22.89
N LYS A 26 -17.37 7.43 23.77
CA LYS A 26 -17.95 6.40 24.67
C LYS A 26 -18.95 7.00 25.66
N ALA A 27 -18.69 8.20 26.15
CA ALA A 27 -19.58 8.92 27.07
C ALA A 27 -20.82 9.53 26.39
N GLY A 28 -20.86 9.58 25.06
CA GLY A 28 -21.92 10.22 24.28
C GLY A 28 -21.89 11.76 24.36
N ASP A 29 -20.76 12.34 24.79
CA ASP A 29 -20.57 13.79 24.90
C ASP A 29 -20.14 14.39 23.55
N PHE A 30 -21.03 14.32 22.57
CA PHE A 30 -20.75 14.79 21.21
C PHE A 30 -20.51 16.30 21.12
N ALA A 31 -21.00 17.09 22.09
CA ALA A 31 -20.85 18.53 22.10
C ALA A 31 -19.40 18.98 22.38
N ALA A 32 -18.61 18.13 23.03
CA ALA A 32 -17.22 18.41 23.37
C ALA A 32 -16.20 17.75 22.44
N ILE A 33 -16.66 17.08 21.37
CA ILE A 33 -15.79 16.48 20.37
C ILE A 33 -15.34 17.54 19.36
N ASP A 34 -14.05 17.53 19.06
CA ASP A 34 -13.49 18.25 17.92
C ASP A 34 -13.85 17.53 16.61
N LEU A 35 -15.07 17.82 16.12
CA LEU A 35 -15.68 17.07 15.02
C LEU A 35 -14.95 17.27 13.70
N ASP A 36 -14.39 18.46 13.45
CA ASP A 36 -13.69 18.76 12.20
C ASP A 36 -12.42 17.90 12.06
N ASN A 37 -11.59 17.87 13.10
CA ASN A 37 -10.39 17.02 13.13
C ASN A 37 -10.75 15.53 13.13
N LEU A 38 -11.82 15.11 13.81
CA LEU A 38 -12.26 13.70 13.77
C LEU A 38 -12.72 13.27 12.37
N ILE A 39 -13.47 14.11 11.65
CA ILE A 39 -13.90 13.82 10.27
C ILE A 39 -12.67 13.71 9.37
N GLU A 40 -11.73 14.65 9.45
CA GLU A 40 -10.50 14.61 8.67
C GLU A 40 -9.73 13.31 8.88
N GLU A 41 -9.57 12.87 10.13
CA GLU A 41 -8.89 11.61 10.43
C GLU A 41 -9.64 10.39 9.88
N VAL A 42 -10.98 10.34 9.99
CA VAL A 42 -11.76 9.22 9.44
C VAL A 42 -11.68 9.18 7.91
N GLU A 43 -11.70 10.34 7.24
CA GLU A 43 -11.51 10.43 5.79
C GLU A 43 -10.08 10.02 5.39
N SER A 44 -9.08 10.42 6.17
CA SER A 44 -7.66 10.11 5.93
C SER A 44 -7.36 8.61 6.05
N LEU A 45 -8.04 7.87 6.93
CA LEU A 45 -7.87 6.43 7.11
C LEU A 45 -8.13 5.66 5.81
N GLY A 46 -9.22 5.98 5.10
CA GLY A 46 -9.58 5.33 3.85
C GLY A 46 -8.57 5.61 2.73
N ILE A 47 -8.09 6.85 2.64
CA ILE A 47 -7.08 7.27 1.68
C ILE A 47 -5.75 6.55 1.96
N SER A 48 -5.35 6.47 3.22
CA SER A 48 -4.09 5.87 3.65
C SER A 48 -4.04 4.38 3.33
N GLN A 49 -5.11 3.62 3.60
CA GLN A 49 -5.18 2.20 3.24
C GLN A 49 -5.08 1.99 1.73
N ARG A 50 -5.77 2.82 0.91
CA ARG A 50 -5.67 2.75 -0.55
C ARG A 50 -4.25 3.03 -1.04
N LYS A 51 -3.59 4.06 -0.50
CA LYS A 51 -2.18 4.37 -0.81
C LYS A 51 -1.25 3.22 -0.45
N SER A 52 -1.47 2.57 0.70
CA SER A 52 -0.69 1.39 1.10
C SER A 52 -0.87 0.22 0.12
N VAL A 53 -2.10 -0.10 -0.28
CA VAL A 53 -2.38 -1.16 -1.26
C VAL A 53 -1.72 -0.87 -2.60
N HIS A 54 -1.82 0.37 -3.10
CA HIS A 54 -1.15 0.80 -4.32
C HIS A 54 0.38 0.63 -4.22
N SER A 55 1.01 1.16 -3.18
CA SER A 55 2.45 1.04 -2.94
C SER A 55 2.91 -0.42 -2.87
N PHE A 56 2.20 -1.28 -2.14
CA PHE A 56 2.53 -2.70 -2.06
C PHE A 56 2.37 -3.41 -3.40
N LEU A 57 1.36 -3.04 -4.19
CA LEU A 57 1.14 -3.63 -5.51
C LEU A 57 2.25 -3.23 -6.49
N VAL A 58 2.61 -1.95 -6.58
CA VAL A 58 3.72 -1.47 -7.42
C VAL A 58 5.00 -2.22 -7.06
N ARG A 59 5.38 -2.24 -5.79
CA ARG A 59 6.61 -2.91 -5.32
C ARG A 59 6.58 -4.42 -5.56
N LEU A 60 5.42 -5.07 -5.41
CA LEU A 60 5.27 -6.48 -5.75
C LEU A 60 5.55 -6.70 -7.24
N LEU A 61 4.94 -5.91 -8.11
CA LEU A 61 5.09 -6.01 -9.56
C LEU A 61 6.53 -5.74 -10.01
N GLU A 62 7.20 -4.74 -9.43
CA GLU A 62 8.63 -4.47 -9.67
C GLU A 62 9.48 -5.70 -9.36
N HIS A 63 9.31 -6.29 -8.18
CA HIS A 63 10.14 -7.43 -7.78
C HIS A 63 9.81 -8.70 -8.59
N LEU A 64 8.55 -8.88 -8.99
CA LEU A 64 8.17 -9.94 -9.94
C LEU A 64 8.86 -9.74 -11.29
N LEU A 65 8.87 -8.52 -11.85
CA LEU A 65 9.57 -8.19 -13.09
C LEU A 65 11.08 -8.43 -12.94
N LYS A 66 11.70 -7.90 -11.89
CA LYS A 66 13.12 -8.11 -11.59
C LYS A 66 13.44 -9.61 -11.54
N ARG A 67 12.66 -10.38 -10.77
CA ARG A 67 12.91 -11.81 -10.59
C ARG A 67 12.72 -12.65 -11.86
N CYS A 68 11.77 -12.29 -12.71
CA CYS A 68 11.45 -13.07 -13.91
C CYS A 68 12.30 -12.70 -15.14
N TYR A 69 12.80 -11.46 -15.22
CA TYR A 69 13.42 -10.93 -16.44
C TYR A 69 14.88 -10.48 -16.28
N VAL A 70 15.33 -10.12 -15.07
CA VAL A 70 16.70 -9.64 -14.85
C VAL A 70 17.61 -10.80 -14.47
N ALA A 71 18.68 -11.02 -15.22
CA ALA A 71 19.61 -12.14 -15.03
C ALA A 71 20.68 -11.86 -13.95
N LEU A 72 20.27 -11.70 -12.69
CA LEU A 72 21.16 -11.48 -11.53
C LEU A 72 20.93 -12.53 -10.43
N PRO A 73 21.56 -13.72 -10.52
CA PRO A 73 21.32 -14.84 -9.59
C PRO A 73 21.55 -14.50 -8.10
N ASP A 74 22.54 -13.67 -7.81
CA ASP A 74 22.87 -13.25 -6.43
C ASP A 74 21.75 -12.42 -5.80
N CYS A 75 20.96 -11.71 -6.61
CA CYS A 75 19.85 -10.88 -6.16
C CYS A 75 18.55 -11.68 -5.97
N TYR A 76 18.40 -12.84 -6.61
CA TYR A 76 17.14 -13.60 -6.65
C TYR A 76 16.58 -13.89 -5.25
N ARG A 77 17.43 -14.25 -4.29
CA ARG A 77 16.97 -14.52 -2.93
C ARG A 77 16.35 -13.27 -2.28
N GLY A 78 16.97 -12.10 -2.46
CA GLY A 78 16.45 -10.85 -1.91
C GLY A 78 15.09 -10.51 -2.52
N TRP A 79 14.98 -10.59 -3.84
CA TRP A 79 13.72 -10.29 -4.52
C TRP A 79 12.60 -11.28 -4.17
N GLU A 80 12.91 -12.57 -4.04
CA GLU A 80 11.94 -13.58 -3.61
C GLU A 80 11.43 -13.34 -2.18
N VAL A 81 12.26 -12.80 -1.29
CA VAL A 81 11.86 -12.40 0.07
C VAL A 81 10.92 -11.20 0.01
N GLU A 82 11.27 -10.17 -0.75
CA GLU A 82 10.43 -8.98 -0.92
C GLU A 82 9.08 -9.30 -1.56
N ILE A 83 9.03 -10.16 -2.58
CA ILE A 83 7.77 -10.66 -3.17
C ILE A 83 6.88 -11.29 -2.08
N ARG A 84 7.45 -12.11 -1.20
CA ARG A 84 6.70 -12.73 -0.11
C ARG A 84 6.20 -11.69 0.89
N ASN A 85 7.04 -10.69 1.21
CA ASN A 85 6.68 -9.61 2.13
C ASN A 85 5.50 -8.80 1.59
N PHE A 86 5.56 -8.29 0.36
CA PHE A 86 4.46 -7.51 -0.22
C PHE A 86 3.17 -8.32 -0.40
N ARG A 87 3.28 -9.60 -0.76
CA ARG A 87 2.12 -10.50 -0.78
C ARG A 87 1.48 -10.63 0.59
N ASN A 88 2.27 -10.72 1.66
CA ASN A 88 1.77 -10.81 3.02
C ASN A 88 1.13 -9.50 3.47
N GLU A 89 1.72 -8.35 3.17
CA GLU A 89 1.13 -7.04 3.48
C GLU A 89 -0.21 -6.85 2.75
N LEU A 90 -0.29 -7.14 1.45
CA LEU A 90 -1.55 -7.10 0.71
C LEU A 90 -2.60 -8.04 1.32
N LYS A 91 -2.23 -9.28 1.68
CA LYS A 91 -3.14 -10.22 2.36
C LYS A 91 -3.65 -9.69 3.70
N LYS A 92 -2.81 -8.97 4.46
CA LYS A 92 -3.22 -8.34 5.72
C LYS A 92 -4.23 -7.23 5.45
N GLU A 93 -3.95 -6.32 4.51
CA GLU A 93 -4.89 -5.25 4.13
C GLU A 93 -6.25 -5.82 3.73
N PHE A 94 -6.29 -6.90 2.93
CA PHE A 94 -7.54 -7.53 2.53
C PHE A 94 -8.26 -8.31 3.64
N LYS A 95 -7.53 -8.73 4.68
CA LYS A 95 -8.12 -9.36 5.85
C LYS A 95 -8.91 -8.35 6.68
N TYR A 96 -8.38 -7.14 6.85
CA TYR A 96 -9.04 -6.08 7.62
C TYR A 96 -10.05 -5.29 6.79
N SER A 97 -9.78 -5.11 5.50
CA SER A 97 -10.61 -4.33 4.57
C SER A 97 -10.85 -5.10 3.26
N PRO A 98 -11.79 -6.07 3.23
CA PRO A 98 -12.06 -6.88 2.04
C PRO A 98 -12.48 -6.07 0.80
N SER A 99 -13.06 -4.88 0.98
CA SER A 99 -13.42 -3.96 -0.09
C SER A 99 -12.21 -3.43 -0.88
N LEU A 100 -10.99 -3.49 -0.32
CA LEU A 100 -9.77 -3.08 -1.04
C LEU A 100 -9.38 -4.05 -2.16
N LYS A 101 -9.96 -5.26 -2.20
CA LYS A 101 -9.71 -6.21 -3.30
C LYS A 101 -10.20 -5.66 -4.64
N SER A 102 -11.38 -5.03 -4.69
CA SER A 102 -11.89 -4.42 -5.92
C SER A 102 -11.07 -3.20 -6.32
N PHE A 103 -10.61 -2.42 -5.33
CA PHE A 103 -9.71 -1.31 -5.56
C PHE A 103 -8.37 -1.77 -6.18
N LEU A 104 -7.76 -2.85 -5.69
CA LEU A 104 -6.54 -3.39 -6.28
C LEU A 104 -6.74 -3.75 -7.77
N VAL A 105 -7.87 -4.39 -8.10
CA VAL A 105 -8.18 -4.76 -9.49
C VAL A 105 -8.33 -3.52 -10.38
N GLU A 106 -8.93 -2.45 -9.86
CA GLU A 106 -9.10 -1.17 -10.55
C GLU A 106 -7.74 -0.54 -10.90
N ILE A 107 -6.82 -0.48 -9.93
CA ILE A 107 -5.50 0.17 -10.10
C ILE A 107 -4.43 -0.73 -10.75
N PHE A 108 -4.71 -2.02 -10.96
CA PHE A 108 -3.70 -2.99 -11.37
C PHE A 108 -2.94 -2.58 -12.64
N GLY A 109 -3.65 -2.05 -13.64
CA GLY A 109 -3.05 -1.62 -14.90
C GLY A 109 -2.11 -0.43 -14.74
N GLU A 110 -2.54 0.56 -13.95
CA GLU A 110 -1.75 1.75 -13.61
C GLU A 110 -0.49 1.37 -12.82
N SER A 111 -0.66 0.58 -11.76
CA SER A 111 0.46 0.12 -10.93
C SER A 111 1.47 -0.75 -11.70
N TYR A 112 1.02 -1.49 -12.72
CA TYR A 112 1.93 -2.20 -13.61
C TYR A 112 2.74 -1.24 -14.49
N GLY A 113 2.11 -0.19 -15.02
CA GLY A 113 2.80 0.85 -15.78
C GLY A 113 3.90 1.50 -14.96
N GLU A 114 3.59 1.93 -13.74
CA GLU A 114 4.56 2.52 -12.81
C GLU A 114 5.72 1.56 -12.50
N ALA A 115 5.42 0.31 -12.16
CA ALA A 115 6.43 -0.70 -11.90
C ALA A 115 7.32 -0.97 -13.12
N LEU A 116 6.74 -0.99 -14.32
CA LEU A 116 7.46 -1.22 -15.58
C LEU A 116 8.40 -0.06 -15.91
N GLU A 117 7.95 1.19 -15.73
CA GLU A 117 8.78 2.39 -15.90
C GLU A 117 9.99 2.35 -14.96
N SER A 118 9.74 2.10 -13.67
CA SER A 118 10.77 1.98 -12.63
C SER A 118 11.84 0.93 -12.99
N VAL A 119 11.44 -0.31 -13.33
CA VAL A 119 12.42 -1.36 -13.63
C VAL A 119 13.14 -1.15 -14.97
N ARG A 120 12.55 -0.43 -15.93
CA ARG A 120 13.21 -0.06 -17.19
C ARG A 120 14.31 0.95 -16.98
N GLU A 121 14.14 1.89 -16.04
CA GLU A 121 15.17 2.84 -15.65
C GLU A 121 16.32 2.15 -14.90
N ASP A 122 15.99 1.24 -13.96
CA ASP A 122 16.98 0.48 -13.19
C ASP A 122 17.78 -0.51 -14.06
N TYR A 123 17.15 -1.09 -15.09
CA TYR A 123 17.72 -2.17 -15.91
C TYR A 123 17.52 -1.92 -17.42
N PRO A 124 18.21 -0.93 -18.02
CA PRO A 124 17.98 -0.50 -19.40
C PRO A 124 18.30 -1.59 -20.44
N ASP A 125 19.16 -2.54 -20.11
CA ASP A 125 19.55 -3.65 -21.00
C ASP A 125 18.59 -4.86 -20.91
N THR A 126 17.58 -4.82 -20.03
CA THR A 126 16.61 -5.91 -19.85
C THR A 126 15.35 -5.67 -20.67
N SER A 127 14.94 -6.67 -21.45
CA SER A 127 13.69 -6.65 -22.20
C SER A 127 12.52 -7.04 -21.29
N PHE A 128 11.76 -6.06 -20.82
CA PHE A 128 10.52 -6.28 -20.07
C PHE A 128 9.29 -6.26 -21.00
N PRO A 129 8.27 -7.09 -20.73
CA PRO A 129 7.05 -7.12 -21.54
C PRO A 129 6.24 -5.83 -21.37
N ASP A 130 5.62 -5.32 -22.43
CA ASP A 130 4.69 -4.18 -22.35
C ASP A 130 3.32 -4.57 -21.78
N VAL A 131 2.96 -5.86 -21.91
CA VAL A 131 1.72 -6.43 -21.38
C VAL A 131 2.06 -7.25 -20.15
N CYS A 132 1.38 -6.96 -19.03
CA CYS A 132 1.62 -7.66 -17.77
C CYS A 132 1.51 -9.19 -17.94
N PRO A 133 2.59 -9.94 -17.65
CA PRO A 133 2.62 -11.39 -17.81
C PRO A 133 2.02 -12.11 -16.58
N PHE A 134 1.74 -11.37 -15.51
CA PHE A 134 1.24 -11.91 -14.26
C PHE A 134 -0.29 -11.98 -14.27
N ALA A 135 -0.81 -12.92 -13.49
CA ALA A 135 -2.24 -13.11 -13.36
C ALA A 135 -2.94 -11.84 -12.82
N LYS A 136 -4.07 -11.49 -13.45
CA LYS A 136 -4.96 -10.42 -12.96
C LYS A 136 -5.86 -10.90 -11.83
N ASP A 137 -6.07 -12.21 -11.69
CA ASP A 137 -6.78 -12.74 -10.55
C ASP A 137 -5.89 -12.66 -9.30
N LEU A 138 -6.53 -12.22 -8.21
CA LEU A 138 -5.81 -11.83 -7.00
C LEU A 138 -5.15 -13.03 -6.32
N ASP A 139 -5.82 -14.18 -6.29
CA ASP A 139 -5.31 -15.35 -5.59
C ASP A 139 -4.04 -15.87 -6.25
N THR A 140 -4.02 -16.00 -7.59
CA THR A 140 -2.82 -16.39 -8.34
C THR A 140 -1.72 -15.35 -8.15
N LEU A 141 -1.99 -14.06 -8.32
CA LEU A 141 -0.99 -13.00 -8.10
C LEU A 141 -0.30 -13.09 -6.73
N LEU A 142 -1.08 -13.41 -5.70
CA LEU A 142 -0.65 -13.43 -4.30
C LEU A 142 -0.06 -14.77 -3.82
N THR A 143 -0.09 -15.81 -4.64
CA THR A 143 0.34 -17.17 -4.23
C THR A 143 1.25 -17.84 -5.22
N GLU A 144 1.02 -17.66 -6.53
CA GLU A 144 1.70 -18.36 -7.59
C GLU A 144 3.19 -18.02 -7.64
N LYS A 145 4.00 -18.99 -8.04
CA LYS A 145 5.44 -18.78 -8.26
C LYS A 145 5.69 -18.62 -9.75
N PHE A 146 6.05 -17.42 -10.17
CA PHE A 146 6.23 -17.07 -11.59
C PHE A 146 7.64 -17.36 -12.16
N TRP A 147 8.48 -18.10 -11.44
CA TRP A 147 9.86 -18.40 -11.83
C TRP A 147 10.23 -19.84 -11.50
N PRO A 148 11.20 -20.45 -12.23
CA PRO A 148 11.57 -21.85 -12.05
C PRO A 148 12.23 -22.12 -10.69
N GLU A 149 12.20 -23.38 -10.27
CA GLU A 149 12.97 -23.84 -9.11
C GLU A 149 14.48 -23.71 -9.34
N ARG A 150 15.22 -23.38 -8.27
CA ARG A 150 16.68 -23.43 -8.32
C ARG A 150 17.08 -24.90 -8.38
N LYS A 151 17.87 -25.28 -9.38
CA LYS A 151 18.53 -26.58 -9.40
C LYS A 151 19.63 -26.65 -8.35
#